data_AF-A0A7G5XH21-F1
#
_entry.id   AF-A0A7G5XH21-F1
#
_cell.length_a   1.000
_cell.length_b   1.000
_cell.length_c   1.000
_cell.angle_alpha   90.00
_cell.angle_beta   90.00
_cell.angle_gamma   90.00
#
_symmetry.space_group_name_H-M   'P 1'
#
loop_
_entity.id
_entity.type
_entity.pdbx_description
1 polymer ?
#
loop_
_entity_poly.entity_id
_entity_poly.type
_entity_poly.pdbx_seq_one_letter_code
_entity_poly.pdbx_strand_id
1 'polypeptide(L)'
;MSRFLFFSVILFSINLNAQTIKLDAGSLEAVQVYMSIEKLMGSKVVKAVKDSTVKEVDEPTFVKVKGIQFSNGTIEVKVLSRLLKNAPVFSRGFIGIAFRINENNTKFESIYIRPTNGRANDQVRRNHSTQYYSYPDYKFDRLRKESPELYESYADMELNKWITMRIEVNGAQAKLFLDHNKQPSLIVNDLKHGANASGAIALWVEVGTEGYFKDLKITKK
;
A
#
# COMPACT_ATOMS: atom_id res chain seq x y z
N MET A 1 -11.02 -27.42 -55.75
CA MET A 1 -11.64 -27.21 -54.41
C MET A 1 -10.55 -26.74 -53.46
N SER A 2 -10.54 -25.47 -53.06
CA SER A 2 -9.84 -25.02 -51.86
C SER A 2 -10.52 -23.75 -51.37
N ARG A 3 -11.27 -23.86 -50.28
CA ARG A 3 -11.92 -22.73 -49.60
C ARG A 3 -10.95 -22.26 -48.52
N PHE A 4 -10.36 -21.08 -48.70
CA PHE A 4 -9.66 -20.38 -47.63
C PHE A 4 -10.69 -19.75 -46.69
N LEU A 5 -10.73 -20.20 -45.43
CA LEU A 5 -11.45 -19.52 -44.35
C LEU A 5 -10.58 -18.36 -43.83
N PHE A 6 -11.09 -17.14 -43.97
CA PHE A 6 -10.55 -15.98 -43.26
C PHE A 6 -11.13 -15.95 -41.84
N PHE A 7 -10.30 -16.19 -40.83
CA PHE A 7 -10.65 -15.90 -39.44
C PHE A 7 -10.41 -14.42 -39.15
N SER A 8 -11.50 -13.67 -38.96
CA SER A 8 -11.43 -12.29 -38.47
C SER A 8 -11.26 -12.31 -36.95
N VAL A 9 -10.10 -11.89 -36.46
CA VAL A 9 -9.84 -11.71 -35.02
C VAL A 9 -10.34 -10.31 -34.63
N ILE A 10 -11.45 -10.26 -33.91
CA ILE A 10 -11.96 -9.03 -33.31
C ILE A 10 -11.16 -8.73 -32.04
N LEU A 11 -10.26 -7.76 -32.11
CA LEU A 11 -9.57 -7.19 -30.96
C LEU A 11 -10.54 -6.30 -30.18
N PHE A 12 -11.02 -6.77 -29.03
CA PHE A 12 -11.73 -5.93 -28.07
C PHE A 12 -10.72 -5.07 -27.31
N SER A 13 -10.73 -3.76 -27.57
CA SER A 13 -9.99 -2.77 -26.80
C SER A 13 -10.65 -2.59 -25.43
N ILE A 14 -10.05 -3.13 -24.37
CA ILE A 14 -10.51 -2.89 -22.99
C ILE A 14 -10.06 -1.47 -22.61
N ASN A 15 -11.01 -0.54 -22.50
CA ASN A 15 -10.72 0.82 -22.02
C ASN A 15 -10.44 0.77 -20.50
N LEU A 16 -9.17 0.64 -20.13
CA LEU A 16 -8.69 0.79 -18.75
C LEU A 16 -8.63 2.28 -18.39
N ASN A 17 -9.76 2.83 -17.92
CA ASN A 17 -9.78 4.20 -17.42
C ASN A 17 -9.23 4.22 -15.99
N ALA A 18 -8.09 4.89 -15.80
CA ALA A 18 -7.56 5.17 -14.49
C ALA A 18 -8.41 6.25 -13.81
N GLN A 19 -8.97 5.94 -12.65
CA GLN A 19 -9.79 6.86 -11.87
C GLN A 19 -8.93 7.58 -10.83
N THR A 20 -8.83 8.90 -10.95
CA THR A 20 -8.30 9.73 -9.86
C THR A 20 -9.33 9.77 -8.74
N ILE A 21 -8.94 9.35 -7.54
CA ILE A 21 -9.81 9.32 -6.38
C ILE A 21 -9.66 10.63 -5.63
N LYS A 22 -10.77 11.33 -5.44
CA LYS A 22 -10.81 12.52 -4.62
C LYS A 22 -10.69 12.12 -3.15
N LEU A 23 -9.63 12.58 -2.48
CA LEU A 23 -9.42 12.35 -1.06
C LEU A 23 -10.00 13.54 -0.27
N ASP A 24 -11.27 13.45 0.10
CA ASP A 24 -11.95 14.43 0.94
C ASP A 24 -12.68 13.77 2.11
N ALA A 25 -13.07 14.55 3.12
CA ALA A 25 -13.66 14.00 4.34
C ALA A 25 -14.92 13.16 4.09
N GLY A 26 -15.70 13.47 3.03
CA GLY A 26 -16.92 12.75 2.69
C GLY A 26 -16.67 11.37 2.06
N SER A 27 -15.50 11.14 1.48
CA SER A 27 -15.12 9.89 0.78
C SER A 27 -14.22 8.98 1.61
N LEU A 28 -13.87 9.38 2.83
CA LEU A 28 -12.94 8.67 3.70
C LEU A 28 -13.61 8.23 5.00
N GLU A 29 -13.04 7.18 5.59
CA GLU A 29 -13.43 6.63 6.89
C GLU A 29 -12.16 6.31 7.68
N ALA A 30 -12.06 6.83 8.91
CA ALA A 30 -10.93 6.54 9.77
C ALA A 30 -11.18 5.22 10.53
N VAL A 31 -10.24 4.28 10.45
CA VAL A 31 -10.27 3.02 11.20
C VAL A 31 -9.04 2.98 12.09
N GLN A 32 -9.24 3.08 13.40
CA GLN A 32 -8.16 3.04 14.40
C GLN A 32 -7.04 4.07 14.17
N VAL A 33 -7.38 5.20 13.56
CA VAL A 33 -6.48 6.33 13.29
C VAL A 33 -7.21 7.64 13.56
N TYR A 34 -6.43 8.66 13.89
CA TYR A 34 -6.86 10.05 13.74
C TYR A 34 -6.59 10.49 12.30
N MET A 35 -7.58 11.10 11.66
CA MET A 35 -7.51 11.58 10.28
C MET A 35 -7.85 13.06 10.20
N SER A 36 -7.08 13.81 9.41
CA SER A 36 -7.36 15.20 9.09
C SER A 36 -7.02 15.50 7.63
N ILE A 37 -7.62 16.56 7.09
CA ILE A 37 -7.28 17.10 5.77
C ILE A 37 -6.51 18.39 5.99
N GLU A 38 -5.27 18.45 5.50
CA GLU A 38 -4.35 19.56 5.79
C GLU A 38 -3.71 20.11 4.52
N LYS A 39 -3.04 21.26 4.65
CA LYS A 39 -2.15 21.80 3.61
C LYS A 39 -0.70 21.52 4.01
N LEU A 40 0.00 20.71 3.23
CA LEU A 40 1.41 20.38 3.44
C LEU A 40 2.19 20.65 2.14
N MET A 41 3.26 21.44 2.24
CA MET A 41 4.12 21.80 1.09
C MET A 41 3.32 22.28 -0.11
N GLY A 42 2.32 23.14 0.13
CA GLY A 42 1.45 23.71 -0.90
C GLY A 42 0.34 22.78 -1.41
N SER A 43 0.32 21.50 -1.05
CA SER A 43 -0.70 20.52 -1.49
C SER A 43 -1.74 20.25 -0.41
N LYS A 44 -2.99 19.99 -0.80
CA LYS A 44 -4.00 19.39 0.07
C LYS A 44 -3.67 17.91 0.26
N VAL A 45 -3.64 17.43 1.50
CA VAL A 45 -3.23 16.06 1.85
C VAL A 45 -4.17 15.46 2.88
N VAL A 46 -4.26 14.13 2.89
CA VAL A 46 -4.82 13.37 4.02
C VAL A 46 -3.68 13.10 4.99
N LYS A 47 -3.83 13.52 6.25
CA LYS A 47 -2.96 13.10 7.35
C LYS A 47 -3.62 11.95 8.08
N ALA A 48 -2.84 10.93 8.43
CA ALA A 48 -3.25 9.81 9.27
C ALA A 48 -2.21 9.58 10.37
N VAL A 49 -2.71 9.32 11.59
CA VAL A 49 -1.89 8.96 12.75
C VAL A 49 -2.58 7.81 13.47
N LYS A 50 -1.86 6.72 13.73
CA LYS A 50 -2.39 5.58 14.50
C LYS A 50 -2.92 6.02 15.86
N ASP A 51 -4.10 5.52 16.24
CA ASP A 51 -4.62 5.68 17.59
C ASP A 51 -3.68 5.01 18.60
N SER A 52 -3.17 5.79 19.55
CA SER A 52 -2.20 5.33 20.55
C SER A 52 -2.73 4.27 21.51
N THR A 53 -4.05 4.07 21.58
CA THR A 53 -4.68 3.00 22.37
C THR A 53 -4.46 1.62 21.75
N VAL A 54 -4.25 1.55 20.44
CA VAL A 54 -3.94 0.32 19.71
C VAL A 54 -2.48 -0.06 19.94
N LYS A 55 -2.24 -1.11 20.73
CA LYS A 55 -0.89 -1.53 21.12
C LYS A 55 -0.26 -2.50 20.13
N GLU A 56 -1.08 -3.36 19.54
CA GLU A 56 -0.66 -4.35 18.56
C GLU A 56 -0.19 -3.69 17.26
N VAL A 57 0.69 -4.38 16.54
CA VAL A 57 1.28 -3.95 15.27
C VAL A 57 0.62 -4.66 14.08
N ASP A 58 0.79 -4.09 12.88
CA ASP A 58 0.20 -4.58 11.63
C ASP A 58 -1.34 -4.63 11.70
N GLU A 59 -1.94 -3.71 12.44
CA GLU A 59 -3.39 -3.62 12.68
C GLU A 59 -4.12 -2.85 11.55
N PRO A 60 -5.47 -2.86 11.52
CA PRO A 60 -6.26 -2.06 10.57
C PRO A 60 -6.27 -0.57 10.96
N THR A 61 -5.07 0.02 11.06
CA THR A 61 -4.81 1.43 11.38
C THR A 61 -4.67 2.23 10.10
N PHE A 62 -5.80 2.48 9.46
CA PHE A 62 -5.83 3.09 8.14
C PHE A 62 -7.00 4.06 7.92
N VAL A 63 -6.88 4.89 6.88
CA VAL A 63 -7.99 5.68 6.35
C VAL A 63 -8.57 4.96 5.13
N LYS A 64 -9.73 4.33 5.30
CA LYS A 64 -10.44 3.57 4.27
C LYS A 64 -11.08 4.50 3.25
N VAL A 65 -10.96 4.15 1.98
CA VAL A 65 -11.58 4.87 0.86
C VAL A 65 -12.94 4.24 0.57
N LYS A 66 -14.01 5.04 0.72
CA LYS A 66 -15.39 4.57 0.52
C LYS A 66 -15.73 4.45 -0.96
N GLY A 67 -16.66 3.55 -1.28
CA GLY A 67 -17.19 3.37 -2.64
C GLY A 67 -16.22 2.74 -3.64
N ILE A 68 -15.10 2.19 -3.15
CA ILE A 68 -14.12 1.49 -3.98
C ILE A 68 -14.14 0.00 -3.66
N GLN A 69 -14.39 -0.81 -4.70
CA GLN A 69 -14.13 -2.24 -4.71
C GLN A 69 -12.97 -2.53 -5.67
N PHE A 70 -11.91 -3.16 -5.16
CA PHE A 70 -10.69 -3.47 -5.88
C PHE A 70 -10.33 -4.95 -5.72
N SER A 71 -10.00 -5.61 -6.83
CA SER A 71 -9.45 -6.96 -6.84
C SER A 71 -8.09 -6.96 -7.54
N ASN A 72 -8.06 -6.60 -8.82
CA ASN A 72 -6.86 -6.53 -9.65
C ASN A 72 -6.70 -5.15 -10.28
N GLY A 73 -5.46 -4.81 -10.62
CA GLY A 73 -5.11 -3.56 -11.26
C GLY A 73 -3.99 -2.82 -10.54
N THR A 74 -3.98 -1.50 -10.66
CA THR A 74 -2.91 -0.63 -10.16
C THR A 74 -3.47 0.36 -9.13
N ILE A 75 -2.79 0.47 -8.01
CA ILE A 75 -2.98 1.52 -7.01
C ILE A 75 -1.74 2.40 -7.04
N GLU A 76 -1.88 3.70 -7.29
CA GLU A 76 -0.77 4.66 -7.26
C GLU A 76 -1.12 5.81 -6.33
N VAL A 77 -0.19 6.22 -5.48
CA VAL A 77 -0.40 7.27 -4.48
C VAL A 77 0.94 7.91 -4.12
N LYS A 78 0.93 9.20 -3.80
CA LYS A 78 2.10 9.85 -3.19
C LYS A 78 1.99 9.78 -1.68
N VAL A 79 3.05 9.26 -1.06
CA VAL A 79 3.16 9.10 0.40
C VAL A 79 4.31 9.95 0.92
N LEU A 80 4.16 10.48 2.13
CA LEU A 80 5.23 11.12 2.89
C LEU A 80 5.02 10.76 4.35
N SER A 81 6.07 10.29 5.03
CA SER A 81 6.00 10.06 6.47
C SER A 81 6.98 10.93 7.25
N ARG A 82 6.56 11.28 8.47
CA ARG A 82 7.38 11.88 9.51
C ARG A 82 7.27 11.03 10.78
N LEU A 83 8.26 11.14 11.65
CA LEU A 83 8.13 10.61 13.00
C LEU A 83 7.39 11.62 13.88
N LEU A 84 6.47 11.13 14.70
CA LEU A 84 5.90 11.91 15.79
C LEU A 84 7.00 12.39 16.73
N LYS A 85 6.78 13.53 17.40
CA LYS A 85 7.74 14.07 18.39
C LYS A 85 8.05 13.09 19.52
N ASN A 86 7.07 12.27 19.90
CA ASN A 86 7.17 11.24 20.92
C ASN A 86 7.23 9.82 20.33
N ALA A 87 7.66 9.68 19.07
CA ALA A 87 7.75 8.37 18.42
C ALA A 87 8.70 7.44 19.20
N PRO A 88 8.29 6.20 19.51
CA PRO A 88 9.17 5.21 20.12
C PRO A 88 10.43 4.96 19.30
N VAL A 89 11.51 4.50 19.93
CA VAL A 89 12.82 4.25 19.28
C VAL A 89 12.73 3.23 18.16
N PHE A 90 11.75 2.33 18.17
CA PHE A 90 11.51 1.35 17.09
C PHE A 90 10.69 1.89 15.91
N SER A 91 10.20 3.13 15.97
CA SER A 91 9.43 3.75 14.89
C SER A 91 10.28 3.91 13.64
N ARG A 92 9.71 3.61 12.46
CA ARG A 92 10.44 3.65 11.19
C ARG A 92 9.82 4.53 10.10
N GLY A 93 8.78 5.30 10.45
CA GLY A 93 7.98 6.09 9.50
C GLY A 93 7.05 5.22 8.68
N PHE A 94 6.51 4.16 9.29
CA PHE A 94 5.70 3.14 8.66
C PHE A 94 4.50 3.73 7.91
N ILE A 95 4.46 3.55 6.60
CA ILE A 95 3.44 4.12 5.73
C ILE A 95 3.22 3.22 4.52
N GLY A 96 1.98 3.02 4.10
CA GLY A 96 1.67 2.09 3.03
C GLY A 96 0.22 2.11 2.58
N ILE A 97 -0.17 1.02 1.93
CA ILE A 97 -1.51 0.81 1.40
C ILE A 97 -2.01 -0.57 1.80
N ALA A 98 -3.17 -0.58 2.45
CA ALA A 98 -3.97 -1.77 2.62
C ALA A 98 -4.94 -1.91 1.43
N PHE A 99 -5.15 -3.12 0.94
CA PHE A 99 -6.00 -3.41 -0.21
C PHE A 99 -6.73 -4.74 -0.05
N ARG A 100 -7.80 -4.93 -0.84
CA ARG A 100 -8.73 -6.06 -0.71
C ARG A 100 -9.29 -6.18 0.71
N ILE A 101 -9.56 -5.04 1.33
CA ILE A 101 -10.07 -4.96 2.71
C ILE A 101 -11.53 -5.38 2.71
N ASN A 102 -11.87 -6.40 3.49
CA ASN A 102 -13.26 -6.81 3.64
C ASN A 102 -14.11 -5.76 4.36
N GLU A 103 -15.43 -5.95 4.35
CA GLU A 103 -16.40 -4.95 4.83
C GLU A 103 -16.15 -4.55 6.28
N ASN A 104 -15.88 -5.52 7.14
CA ASN A 104 -15.68 -5.33 8.58
C ASN A 104 -14.22 -5.05 9.00
N ASN A 105 -13.30 -4.80 8.07
CA ASN A 105 -11.88 -4.50 8.33
C ASN A 105 -11.08 -5.64 9.00
N THR A 106 -11.56 -6.88 8.97
CA THR A 106 -10.91 -8.03 9.65
C THR A 106 -10.00 -8.84 8.75
N LYS A 107 -10.01 -8.62 7.44
CA LYS A 107 -9.14 -9.31 6.46
C LYS A 107 -8.72 -8.33 5.38
N PHE A 108 -7.41 -8.18 5.21
CA PHE A 108 -6.83 -7.37 4.14
C PHE A 108 -5.38 -7.76 3.87
N GLU A 109 -4.90 -7.34 2.70
CA GLU A 109 -3.50 -7.39 2.31
C GLU A 109 -2.89 -6.00 2.49
N SER A 110 -1.61 -5.90 2.83
CA SER A 110 -0.96 -4.60 2.96
C SER A 110 0.50 -4.64 2.51
N ILE A 111 0.91 -3.59 1.83
CA ILE A 111 2.31 -3.32 1.51
C ILE A 111 2.65 -1.94 2.07
N TYR A 112 3.72 -1.89 2.83
CA TYR A 112 4.21 -0.65 3.42
C TYR A 112 5.72 -0.49 3.29
N ILE A 113 6.17 0.74 3.51
CA ILE A 113 7.57 1.13 3.50
C ILE A 113 7.98 1.73 4.84
N ARG A 114 9.28 1.68 5.12
CA ARG A 114 9.92 2.17 6.34
C ARG A 114 10.98 3.22 5.95
N PRO A 115 10.64 4.50 5.73
CA PRO A 115 11.58 5.44 5.13
C PRO A 115 12.84 5.73 5.93
N THR A 116 12.84 5.48 7.25
CA THR A 116 14.08 5.53 8.04
C THR A 116 15.05 4.38 7.72
N ASN A 117 14.56 3.27 7.17
CA ASN A 117 15.37 2.10 6.84
C ASN A 117 16.14 2.29 5.53
N GLY A 118 15.56 3.02 4.55
CA GLY A 118 16.15 3.19 3.21
C GLY A 118 17.61 3.68 3.23
N ARG A 119 17.98 4.48 4.24
CA ARG A 119 19.33 5.03 4.43
C ARG A 119 19.93 4.79 5.81
N ALA A 120 19.52 3.72 6.49
CA ALA A 120 20.10 3.37 7.78
C ALA A 120 21.56 2.90 7.64
N ASN A 121 22.44 3.22 8.60
CA ASN A 121 23.80 2.65 8.67
C ASN A 121 23.79 1.26 9.32
N ASP A 122 22.88 0.39 8.87
CA ASP A 122 22.70 -0.99 9.34
C ASP A 122 22.14 -1.82 8.18
N GLN A 123 22.89 -2.84 7.75
CA GLN A 123 22.57 -3.58 6.52
C GLN A 123 21.28 -4.38 6.65
N VAL A 124 21.05 -5.02 7.79
CA VAL A 124 19.84 -5.83 8.04
C VAL A 124 18.63 -4.92 8.00
N ARG A 125 18.69 -3.78 8.69
CA ARG A 125 17.62 -2.78 8.69
C ARG A 125 17.33 -2.24 7.29
N ARG A 126 18.35 -1.94 6.48
CA ARG A 126 18.15 -1.48 5.09
C ARG A 126 17.45 -2.54 4.24
N ASN A 127 17.77 -3.82 4.41
CA ASN A 127 17.09 -4.93 3.71
C ASN A 127 15.60 -5.06 4.09
N HIS A 128 15.15 -4.34 5.12
CA HIS A 128 13.78 -4.34 5.62
C HIS A 128 13.10 -2.99 5.38
N SER A 129 13.38 -2.34 4.24
CA SER A 129 12.82 -1.03 3.87
C SER A 129 11.40 -1.11 3.30
N THR A 130 11.06 -2.22 2.68
CA THR A 130 9.70 -2.55 2.23
C THR A 130 9.20 -3.79 2.97
N GLN A 131 7.89 -3.94 3.11
CA GLN A 131 7.25 -5.09 3.74
C GLN A 131 5.90 -5.37 3.07
N TYR A 132 5.60 -6.65 2.86
CA TYR A 132 4.25 -7.16 2.69
C TYR A 132 3.77 -7.89 3.96
N TYR A 133 2.49 -7.78 4.28
CA TYR A 133 1.82 -8.63 5.25
C TYR A 133 0.34 -8.86 4.90
N SER A 134 -0.26 -9.92 5.47
CA SER A 134 -1.70 -10.19 5.36
C SER A 134 -2.33 -10.32 6.73
N TYR A 135 -3.29 -9.45 7.03
CA TYR A 135 -4.00 -9.46 8.30
C TYR A 135 -5.16 -10.46 8.28
N PRO A 136 -5.41 -11.23 9.36
CA PRO A 136 -4.72 -11.14 10.67
C PRO A 136 -3.54 -12.11 10.83
N ASP A 137 -3.51 -13.18 10.02
CA ASP A 137 -2.72 -14.37 10.35
C ASP A 137 -1.26 -14.31 9.91
N TYR A 138 -0.90 -13.41 8.99
CA TYR A 138 0.42 -13.33 8.37
C TYR A 138 1.03 -11.94 8.55
N LYS A 139 1.20 -11.54 9.80
CA LYS A 139 1.92 -10.31 10.20
C LYS A 139 3.43 -10.43 9.95
N PHE A 140 4.13 -9.30 9.97
CA PHE A 140 5.55 -9.22 9.59
C PHE A 140 6.45 -10.18 10.37
N ASP A 141 6.18 -10.37 11.65
CA ASP A 141 7.01 -11.14 12.58
C ASP A 141 6.93 -12.63 12.26
N ARG A 142 5.71 -13.14 12.04
CA ARG A 142 5.47 -14.50 11.57
C ARG A 142 6.11 -14.72 10.20
N LEU A 143 5.83 -13.83 9.25
CA LEU A 143 6.34 -13.94 7.88
C LEU A 143 7.88 -13.97 7.85
N ARG A 144 8.54 -13.10 8.61
CA ARG A 144 10.01 -13.08 8.70
C ARG A 144 10.56 -14.36 9.33
N LYS A 145 9.87 -14.93 10.32
CA LYS A 145 10.28 -16.17 10.99
C LYS A 145 10.12 -17.40 10.09
N GLU A 146 8.99 -17.51 9.40
CA GLU A 146 8.65 -18.69 8.58
C GLU A 146 9.24 -18.63 7.17
N SER A 147 9.52 -17.43 6.65
CA SER A 147 10.00 -17.20 5.29
C SER A 147 10.92 -15.97 5.27
N PRO A 148 12.13 -16.09 5.85
CA PRO A 148 13.06 -14.98 5.95
C PRO A 148 13.33 -14.37 4.57
N GLU A 149 13.38 -13.04 4.52
CA GLU A 149 13.73 -12.24 3.33
C GLU A 149 12.73 -12.32 2.16
N LEU A 150 11.69 -13.14 2.23
CA LEU A 150 10.76 -13.33 1.12
C LEU A 150 9.76 -12.18 0.94
N TYR A 151 9.31 -11.57 2.05
CA TYR A 151 8.26 -10.54 2.07
C TYR A 151 8.77 -9.14 2.43
N GLU A 152 10.08 -8.96 2.35
CA GLU A 152 10.78 -7.72 2.64
C GLU A 152 11.90 -7.51 1.65
N SER A 153 12.22 -6.24 1.39
CA SER A 153 13.36 -5.92 0.54
C SER A 153 13.93 -4.54 0.84
N TYR A 154 15.12 -4.30 0.31
CA TYR A 154 15.70 -2.97 0.24
C TYR A 154 15.02 -2.11 -0.83
N ALA A 155 14.84 -0.83 -0.51
CA ALA A 155 14.64 0.23 -1.48
C ALA A 155 15.19 1.55 -0.92
N ASP A 156 15.79 2.39 -1.77
CA ASP A 156 16.21 3.73 -1.38
C ASP A 156 14.99 4.63 -1.21
N MET A 157 14.97 5.38 -0.11
CA MET A 157 13.92 6.33 0.24
C MET A 157 14.34 7.13 1.48
N GLU A 158 13.61 8.20 1.78
CA GLU A 158 13.88 9.06 2.93
C GLU A 158 12.59 9.51 3.62
N LEU A 159 12.69 9.75 4.93
CA LEU A 159 11.67 10.51 5.66
C LEU A 159 11.53 11.93 5.09
N ASN A 160 10.36 12.55 5.32
CA ASN A 160 10.09 13.94 4.94
C ASN A 160 10.15 14.24 3.44
N LYS A 161 10.19 13.22 2.58
CA LYS A 161 10.13 13.37 1.12
C LYS A 161 8.87 12.70 0.58
N TRP A 162 8.35 13.27 -0.51
CA TRP A 162 7.28 12.63 -1.26
C TRP A 162 7.85 11.46 -2.02
N ILE A 163 7.26 10.28 -1.83
CA ILE A 163 7.58 9.04 -2.51
C ILE A 163 6.35 8.64 -3.32
N THR A 164 6.53 8.36 -4.60
CA THR A 164 5.43 7.80 -5.43
C THR A 164 5.41 6.30 -5.25
N MET A 165 4.36 5.79 -4.61
CA MET A 165 4.12 4.36 -4.40
C MET A 165 3.14 3.85 -5.43
N ARG A 166 3.52 2.81 -6.19
CA ARG A 166 2.64 2.10 -7.11
C ARG A 166 2.63 0.61 -6.78
N ILE A 167 1.45 0.05 -6.54
CA ILE A 167 1.24 -1.38 -6.31
C ILE A 167 0.42 -1.93 -7.47
N GLU A 168 0.96 -2.93 -8.15
CA GLU A 168 0.25 -3.68 -9.19
C GLU A 168 -0.17 -5.03 -8.63
N VAL A 169 -1.46 -5.34 -8.73
CA VAL A 169 -2.06 -6.57 -8.23
C VAL A 169 -2.66 -7.36 -9.39
N ASN A 170 -2.27 -8.63 -9.52
CA ASN A 170 -2.77 -9.53 -10.56
C ASN A 170 -2.93 -10.95 -9.99
N GLY A 171 -4.17 -11.34 -9.71
CA GLY A 171 -4.50 -12.59 -9.03
C GLY A 171 -3.87 -12.63 -7.64
N ALA A 172 -3.02 -13.61 -7.39
CA ALA A 172 -2.30 -13.76 -6.13
C ALA A 172 -0.94 -13.05 -6.12
N GLN A 173 -0.57 -12.30 -7.16
CA GLN A 173 0.69 -11.57 -7.21
C GLN A 173 0.50 -10.08 -6.92
N ALA A 174 1.41 -9.49 -6.16
CA ALA A 174 1.57 -8.04 -6.02
C ALA A 174 3.01 -7.60 -6.31
N LYS A 175 3.18 -6.44 -6.94
CA LYS A 175 4.47 -5.80 -7.18
C LYS A 175 4.45 -4.36 -6.69
N LEU A 176 5.39 -4.01 -5.83
CA LEU A 176 5.61 -2.64 -5.36
C LEU A 176 6.66 -1.95 -6.24
N PHE A 177 6.36 -0.74 -6.67
CA PHE A 177 7.29 0.16 -7.35
C PHE A 177 7.35 1.49 -6.60
N LEU A 178 8.55 2.07 -6.52
CA LEU A 178 8.81 3.35 -5.86
C LEU A 178 9.47 4.33 -6.83
N ASP A 179 9.09 5.61 -6.75
CA ASP A 179 9.70 6.75 -7.46
C ASP A 179 9.94 6.51 -8.96
N HIS A 180 8.91 5.98 -9.64
CA HIS A 180 8.89 5.70 -11.07
C HIS A 180 9.94 4.68 -11.55
N ASN A 181 10.53 3.91 -10.64
CA ASN A 181 11.41 2.80 -11.01
C ASN A 181 10.71 1.83 -11.95
N LYS A 182 11.44 1.39 -12.98
CA LYS A 182 10.96 0.38 -13.95
C LYS A 182 10.88 -1.02 -13.35
N GLN A 183 11.74 -1.32 -12.38
CA GLN A 183 11.78 -2.60 -11.68
C GLN A 183 11.06 -2.50 -10.34
N PRO A 184 10.35 -3.57 -9.92
CA PRO A 184 9.68 -3.58 -8.64
C PRO A 184 10.70 -3.62 -7.50
N SER A 185 10.43 -2.85 -6.44
CA SER A 185 11.17 -2.91 -5.18
C SER A 185 10.84 -4.18 -4.40
N LEU A 186 9.60 -4.67 -4.47
CA LEU A 186 9.16 -5.91 -3.81
C LEU A 186 8.22 -6.68 -4.74
N ILE A 187 8.37 -8.00 -4.80
CA ILE A 187 7.49 -8.92 -5.53
C ILE A 187 6.95 -9.94 -4.54
N VAL A 188 5.63 -10.04 -4.43
CA VAL A 188 4.92 -11.04 -3.64
C VAL A 188 4.19 -11.95 -4.62
N ASN A 189 4.50 -13.24 -4.65
CA ASN A 189 3.92 -14.18 -5.61
C ASN A 189 2.67 -14.90 -5.10
N ASP A 190 2.40 -14.80 -3.80
CA ASP A 190 1.40 -15.59 -3.09
C ASP A 190 0.69 -14.77 -2.00
N LEU A 191 -0.05 -13.74 -2.43
CA LEU A 191 -1.00 -13.01 -1.58
C LEU A 191 -1.92 -14.00 -0.83
N LYS A 192 -1.94 -13.92 0.50
CA LYS A 192 -2.48 -14.96 1.37
C LYS A 192 -4.00 -15.10 1.30
N HIS A 193 -4.71 -14.06 0.89
CA HIS A 193 -6.17 -14.13 0.65
C HIS A 193 -6.54 -14.66 -0.74
N GLY A 194 -5.55 -15.01 -1.57
CA GLY A 194 -5.76 -15.69 -2.84
C GLY A 194 -6.21 -14.77 -3.99
N ALA A 195 -6.32 -15.35 -5.18
CA ALA A 195 -6.51 -14.60 -6.43
C ALA A 195 -7.88 -13.93 -6.60
N ASN A 196 -8.91 -14.44 -5.91
CA ASN A 196 -10.29 -13.97 -6.03
C ASN A 196 -10.66 -12.94 -4.95
N ALA A 197 -9.73 -12.60 -4.06
CA ALA A 197 -9.98 -11.60 -3.03
C ALA A 197 -10.28 -10.23 -3.67
N SER A 198 -11.26 -9.55 -3.11
CA SER A 198 -11.65 -8.20 -3.51
C SER A 198 -12.16 -7.43 -2.28
N GLY A 199 -12.00 -6.12 -2.30
CA GLY A 199 -12.43 -5.28 -1.19
C GLY A 199 -12.01 -3.83 -1.37
N ALA A 200 -12.11 -3.06 -0.29
CA ALA A 200 -11.70 -1.67 -0.30
C ALA A 200 -10.17 -1.51 -0.34
N ILE A 201 -9.75 -0.26 -0.48
CA ILE A 201 -8.37 0.21 -0.35
C ILE A 201 -8.32 1.22 0.79
N ALA A 202 -7.19 1.29 1.49
CA ALA A 202 -6.98 2.25 2.56
C ALA A 202 -5.53 2.76 2.63
N LEU A 203 -5.40 3.98 3.11
CA LEU A 203 -4.14 4.67 3.38
C LEU A 203 -3.64 4.23 4.76
N TRP A 204 -2.58 3.45 4.83
CA TRP A 204 -2.17 2.75 6.05
C TRP A 204 -0.96 3.40 6.73
N VAL A 205 -0.99 3.46 8.06
CA VAL A 205 0.09 3.96 8.91
C VAL A 205 0.26 3.08 10.14
N GLU A 206 1.44 3.15 10.77
CA GLU A 206 1.73 2.43 12.00
C GLU A 206 2.53 3.29 12.97
N VAL A 207 2.70 2.79 14.19
CA VAL A 207 3.24 3.41 15.40
C VAL A 207 4.32 4.45 15.15
N GLY A 208 4.17 5.59 15.83
CA GLY A 208 5.15 6.67 15.80
C GLY A 208 5.17 7.48 14.50
N THR A 209 4.22 7.28 13.58
CA THR A 209 4.23 7.91 12.26
C THR A 209 3.14 8.97 12.09
N GLU A 210 3.52 10.14 11.60
CA GLU A 210 2.61 11.06 10.90
C GLU A 210 2.67 10.75 9.41
N GLY A 211 1.63 10.10 8.89
CA GLY A 211 1.55 9.74 7.47
C GLY A 211 0.73 10.75 6.67
N TYR A 212 1.20 11.08 5.48
CA TYR A 212 0.55 12.01 4.57
C TYR A 212 0.37 11.39 3.19
N PHE A 213 -0.81 11.58 2.61
CA PHE A 213 -1.19 10.97 1.35
C PHE A 213 -1.83 12.00 0.41
N LYS A 214 -1.55 11.88 -0.89
CA LYS A 214 -2.22 12.63 -1.95
C LYS A 214 -2.16 11.90 -3.28
N ASP A 215 -2.91 12.40 -4.25
CA ASP A 215 -2.88 11.96 -5.66
C ASP A 215 -3.17 10.45 -5.82
N LEU A 216 -4.13 9.90 -5.05
CA LEU A 216 -4.54 8.50 -5.18
C LEU A 216 -5.21 8.25 -6.54
N LYS A 217 -4.68 7.27 -7.27
CA LYS A 217 -5.17 6.82 -8.58
C LYS A 217 -5.36 5.32 -8.57
N ILE A 218 -6.49 4.85 -9.09
CA ILE A 218 -6.81 3.43 -9.18
C ILE A 218 -7.17 3.09 -10.62
N THR A 219 -6.52 2.06 -11.17
CA THR A 219 -6.89 1.48 -12.47
C THR A 219 -7.26 0.03 -12.23
N LYS A 220 -8.52 -0.36 -12.44
CA LYS A 220 -8.98 -1.74 -12.24
C LYS A 220 -8.74 -2.55 -13.51
N LYS A 221 -8.39 -3.84 -13.37
CA LYS A 221 -8.24 -4.79 -14.47
C LYS A 221 -9.43 -5.75 -14.54
#